data_AF-A0A9E6ZJA0-F1
#
_entry.id   AF-A0A9E6ZJA0-F1
#
_cell.length_a   1.000
_cell.length_b   1.000
_cell.length_c   1.000
_cell.angle_alpha   90.00
_cell.angle_beta   90.00
_cell.angle_gamma   90.00
#
_symmetry.space_group_name_H-M   'P 1'
#
loop_
_entity.id
_entity.type
_entity.pdbx_description
1 polymer ?
#
loop_
_entity_poly.entity_id
_entity_poly.type
_entity_poly.pdbx_seq_one_letter_code
_entity_poly.pdbx_strand_id
1 'polypeptide(L)'
;MIPLSAVFKNIKLSFWIVLSIAIVWFIKDYQHKIEELKREKQNLQSLRRSDSLNYAEQTLSQRELSEYFQYQNNDLEKKLNAANIKLNRIEKVISQKLNYKDTTVSTIKAEGLVLAVKENKPMSVPVIDSNDCLVIKGSIIFDGQEIELKINDRQFKNISEVVTYWERRQWNFLGIKTRIFGKKQATVKIFNSCGKTETYIINKK
;
A
#
# COMPACT_ATOMS: atom_id res chain seq x y z
N MET A 1 48.86 3.41 55.65
CA MET A 1 48.41 4.65 54.98
C MET A 1 48.54 4.46 53.49
N ILE A 2 47.42 4.36 52.75
CA ILE A 2 47.47 4.40 51.29
C ILE A 2 47.87 5.83 50.91
N PRO A 3 48.94 6.04 50.12
CA PRO A 3 49.39 7.39 49.81
C PRO A 3 48.29 8.13 49.06
N LEU A 4 47.91 9.32 49.55
CA LEU A 4 46.86 10.18 48.97
C LEU A 4 47.08 10.40 47.47
N SER A 5 48.34 10.45 47.03
CA SER A 5 48.74 10.60 45.63
C SER A 5 48.32 9.42 44.73
N ALA A 6 48.27 8.19 45.24
CA ALA A 6 47.80 7.02 44.50
C ALA A 6 46.27 7.05 44.31
N VAL A 7 45.54 7.56 45.30
CA VAL A 7 44.08 7.72 45.24
C VAL A 7 43.68 8.78 44.21
N PHE A 8 44.34 9.95 44.20
CA PHE A 8 44.09 11.02 43.21
C PHE A 8 44.44 10.61 41.77
N LYS A 9 45.50 9.82 41.56
CA LYS A 9 45.91 9.35 40.23
C LYS A 9 44.90 8.36 39.64
N ASN A 10 44.32 7.50 40.48
CA ASN A 10 43.27 6.56 40.09
C ASN A 10 41.93 7.27 39.81
N ILE A 11 41.59 8.33 40.56
CA ILE A 11 40.40 9.15 40.28
C ILE A 11 40.52 9.87 38.94
N LYS A 12 41.68 10.45 38.64
CA LYS A 12 41.93 11.12 37.35
C LYS A 12 41.83 10.14 36.17
N LEU A 13 42.35 8.92 36.32
CA LEU A 13 42.26 7.87 35.30
C LEU A 13 40.79 7.43 35.09
N SER A 14 40.06 7.16 36.17
CA SER A 14 38.64 6.80 36.11
C SER A 14 37.78 7.89 35.47
N PHE A 15 38.08 9.17 35.75
CA PHE A 15 37.41 10.31 35.11
C PHE A 15 37.60 10.31 33.59
N TRP A 16 38.82 10.09 33.09
CA TRP A 16 39.09 10.02 31.65
C TRP A 16 38.41 8.82 30.98
N ILE A 17 38.31 7.69 31.67
CA ILE A 17 37.60 6.50 31.17
C ILE A 17 36.10 6.79 31.06
N VAL A 18 35.49 7.34 32.11
CA VAL A 18 34.06 7.72 32.11
C VAL A 18 33.77 8.79 31.05
N LEU A 19 34.65 9.78 30.91
CA LEU A 19 34.53 10.82 29.89
C LEU A 19 34.61 10.24 28.48
N SER A 20 35.52 9.30 28.24
CA SER A 20 35.67 8.63 26.94
C SER A 20 34.42 7.80 26.60
N ILE A 21 33.86 7.07 27.57
CA ILE A 21 32.61 6.32 27.40
C ILE A 21 31.45 7.28 27.10
N ALA A 22 31.35 8.39 27.83
CA ALA A 22 30.31 9.40 27.62
C ALA A 22 30.40 10.03 26.23
N ILE A 23 31.61 10.37 25.76
CA ILE A 23 31.83 10.90 24.40
C ILE A 23 31.39 9.90 23.33
N VAL A 24 31.80 8.63 23.44
CA VAL A 24 31.41 7.59 22.47
C VAL A 24 29.90 7.38 22.46
N TRP A 25 29.27 7.36 23.63
CA TRP A 25 27.81 7.23 23.73
C TRP A 25 27.09 8.41 23.08
N PHE A 26 27.57 9.64 23.32
CA PHE A 26 26.99 10.85 22.74
C PHE A 26 27.10 10.88 21.21
N ILE A 27 28.24 10.43 20.66
CA ILE A 27 28.42 10.34 19.20
C ILE A 27 27.47 9.31 18.60
N LYS A 28 27.33 8.13 19.21
CA LYS A 28 26.40 7.10 18.74
C LYS A 28 24.94 7.55 18.83
N ASP A 29 24.54 8.17 19.93
CA ASP A 29 23.20 8.71 20.12
C ASP A 29 22.88 9.81 19.09
N TYR A 30 23.84 10.70 18.83
CA TYR A 30 23.70 11.73 17.82
C TYR A 30 23.55 11.17 16.40
N GLN A 31 24.35 10.16 16.03
CA GLN A 31 24.22 9.47 14.74
C GLN A 31 22.85 8.80 14.61
N HIS A 32 22.39 8.12 15.66
CA HIS A 32 21.08 7.46 15.69
C HIS A 32 19.93 8.46 15.48
N LYS A 33 19.97 9.61 16.17
CA LYS A 33 18.97 10.68 16.01
C LYS A 33 18.91 11.22 14.58
N ILE A 34 20.07 11.40 13.94
CA ILE A 34 20.11 11.85 12.54
C ILE A 34 19.45 10.83 11.61
N GLU A 35 19.69 9.54 11.83
CA GLU A 35 19.08 8.47 11.03
C GLU A 35 17.56 8.39 11.24
N GLU A 36 17.08 8.52 12.48
CA GLU A 36 15.65 8.55 12.77
C GLU A 36 14.95 9.75 12.11
N LEU A 37 15.53 10.95 12.22
CA LEU A 37 14.99 12.15 11.56
C LEU A 37 14.97 12.01 10.03
N LYS A 38 15.98 11.37 9.44
CA LYS A 38 16.00 11.07 7.99
C LYS A 38 14.86 10.12 7.61
N ARG A 39 14.64 9.06 8.38
CA ARG A 39 13.54 8.11 8.19
C ARG A 39 12.18 8.78 8.30
N GLU A 40 11.93 9.53 9.36
CA GLU A 40 10.66 10.24 9.55
C GLU A 40 10.37 11.21 8.41
N LYS A 41 11.40 11.95 7.98
CA LYS A 41 11.30 12.84 6.82
C LYS A 41 10.97 12.07 5.54
N GLN A 42 11.56 10.89 5.33
CA GLN A 42 11.24 10.02 4.18
C GLN A 42 9.81 9.48 4.25
N ASN A 43 9.38 8.97 5.40
CA ASN A 43 8.01 8.48 5.60
C ASN A 43 6.98 9.59 5.37
N LEU A 44 7.23 10.80 5.89
CA LEU A 44 6.35 11.95 5.67
C LEU A 44 6.33 12.38 4.19
N GLN A 45 7.46 12.30 3.48
CA GLN A 45 7.49 12.53 2.04
C GLN A 45 6.68 11.46 1.29
N SER A 46 6.78 10.19 1.68
CA SER A 46 6.00 9.11 1.10
C SER A 46 4.50 9.25 1.35
N LEU A 47 4.10 9.69 2.55
CA LEU A 47 2.69 9.99 2.85
C LEU A 47 2.15 11.10 1.95
N ARG A 48 2.91 12.18 1.75
CA ARG A 48 2.53 13.24 0.79
C ARG A 48 2.49 12.76 -0.66
N ARG A 49 3.34 11.79 -1.03
CA ARG A 49 3.26 11.13 -2.34
C ARG A 49 2.02 10.26 -2.47
N SER A 50 1.51 9.70 -1.37
CA SER A 50 0.27 8.93 -1.37
C SER A 50 -0.88 9.73 -1.95
N ASP A 51 -1.05 10.98 -1.48
CA ASP A 51 -2.18 11.83 -1.90
C ASP A 51 -2.15 12.18 -3.39
N SER A 52 -0.96 12.23 -4.00
CA SER A 52 -0.77 12.64 -5.40
C SER A 52 -0.58 11.48 -6.38
N LEU A 53 0.15 10.45 -5.95
CA LEU A 53 0.55 9.32 -6.78
C LEU A 53 -0.17 8.02 -6.43
N ASN A 54 -1.05 8.04 -5.41
CA ASN A 54 -1.72 6.85 -4.86
C ASN A 54 -0.70 5.77 -4.44
N TYR A 55 0.51 6.20 -4.06
CA TYR A 55 1.62 5.33 -3.65
C TYR A 55 2.30 5.88 -2.39
N ALA A 56 2.45 5.05 -1.38
CA ALA A 56 3.25 5.35 -0.20
C ALA A 56 4.20 4.19 0.13
N GLU A 57 5.43 4.53 0.50
CA GLU A 57 6.39 3.57 1.03
C GLU A 57 6.95 4.08 2.36
N GLN A 58 6.68 3.36 3.45
CA GLN A 58 7.07 3.73 4.79
C GLN A 58 7.99 2.67 5.39
N THR A 59 8.98 3.11 6.17
CA THR A 59 9.82 2.22 6.96
C THR A 59 9.48 2.38 8.43
N LEU A 60 8.95 1.34 9.07
CA LEU A 60 8.47 1.36 10.44
C LEU A 60 9.33 0.46 11.34
N SER A 61 9.58 0.88 12.58
CA SER A 61 10.11 0.03 13.63
C SER A 61 9.07 -1.00 14.09
N GLN A 62 9.49 -2.00 14.86
CA GLN A 62 8.59 -3.04 15.35
C GLN A 62 7.42 -2.48 16.20
N ARG A 63 7.66 -1.43 16.99
CA ARG A 63 6.61 -0.77 17.79
C ARG A 63 5.63 -0.03 16.89
N GLU A 64 6.13 0.78 15.97
CA GLU A 64 5.31 1.52 15.00
C GLU A 64 4.50 0.58 14.10
N LEU A 65 5.07 -0.57 13.72
CA LEU A 65 4.38 -1.60 12.96
C LEU A 65 3.24 -2.23 13.76
N SER A 66 3.44 -2.47 15.07
CA SER A 66 2.38 -2.95 15.96
C SER A 66 1.26 -1.93 16.09
N GLU A 67 1.59 -0.64 16.29
CA GLU A 67 0.62 0.46 16.36
C GLU A 67 -0.14 0.60 15.02
N TYR A 68 0.54 0.45 13.88
CA TYR A 68 -0.09 0.46 12.56
C TYR A 68 -1.16 -0.63 12.43
N PHE A 69 -0.86 -1.87 12.82
CA PHE A 69 -1.86 -2.95 12.76
C PHE A 69 -3.00 -2.73 13.74
N GLN A 70 -2.71 -2.29 14.97
CA GLN A 70 -3.72 -2.09 15.99
C GLN A 70 -4.72 -0.97 15.63
N TYR A 71 -4.21 0.17 15.14
CA TYR A 71 -5.01 1.38 14.96
C TYR A 71 -5.40 1.68 13.51
N GLN A 72 -4.57 1.34 12.52
CA GLN A 72 -4.83 1.67 11.12
C GLN A 72 -5.30 0.48 10.28
N ASN A 73 -4.86 -0.73 10.60
CA ASN A 73 -5.15 -1.92 9.79
C ASN A 73 -5.49 -3.16 10.63
N ASN A 74 -6.51 -3.00 11.48
CA ASN A 74 -6.97 -4.04 12.41
C ASN A 74 -7.46 -5.32 11.67
N ASP A 75 -8.00 -5.18 10.47
CA ASP A 75 -8.43 -6.31 9.66
C ASP A 75 -7.26 -7.22 9.25
N LEU A 76 -6.12 -6.63 8.86
CA LEU A 76 -4.91 -7.39 8.57
C LEU A 76 -4.35 -8.07 9.83
N GLU A 77 -4.41 -7.41 10.99
CA GLU A 77 -4.03 -8.00 12.27
C GLU A 77 -4.81 -9.30 12.55
N LYS A 78 -6.14 -9.28 12.37
CA LYS A 78 -7.01 -10.46 12.53
C LYS A 78 -6.62 -11.59 11.58
N LYS A 79 -6.35 -11.26 10.31
CA LYS A 79 -5.93 -12.24 9.29
C LYS A 79 -4.58 -12.87 9.63
N LEU A 80 -3.62 -12.08 10.10
CA LEU A 80 -2.30 -12.57 10.52
C LEU A 80 -2.41 -13.50 11.74
N ASN A 81 -3.24 -13.14 12.71
CA ASN A 81 -3.50 -13.97 13.90
C ASN A 81 -4.18 -15.29 13.52
N ALA A 82 -5.18 -15.26 12.64
CA ALA A 82 -5.84 -16.46 12.13
C ALA A 82 -4.87 -17.39 11.38
N ALA A 83 -3.89 -16.82 10.69
CA ALA A 83 -2.82 -17.56 9.99
C ALA A 83 -1.62 -17.92 10.89
N ASN A 84 -1.65 -17.62 12.20
CA ASN A 84 -0.55 -17.80 13.15
C ASN A 84 0.78 -17.12 12.73
N ILE A 85 0.71 -15.99 12.01
CA ILE A 85 1.87 -15.21 11.59
C ILE A 85 2.21 -14.18 12.66
N LYS A 86 3.37 -14.34 13.31
CA LYS A 86 3.86 -13.41 14.34
C LYS A 86 4.44 -12.13 13.73
N LEU A 87 4.15 -10.97 14.33
CA LEU A 87 4.64 -9.65 13.89
C LEU A 87 6.17 -9.56 13.76
N ASN A 88 6.92 -10.31 14.58
CA ASN A 88 8.37 -10.29 14.50
C ASN A 88 8.92 -10.91 13.20
N ARG A 89 8.15 -11.79 12.53
CA ARG A 89 8.50 -12.46 11.27
C ARG A 89 8.12 -11.66 10.02
N ILE A 90 7.40 -10.55 10.17
CA ILE A 90 6.96 -9.74 9.03
C ILE A 90 8.09 -8.80 8.63
N GLU A 91 8.56 -8.91 7.39
CA GLU A 91 9.61 -8.03 6.83
C GLU A 91 9.02 -6.89 5.99
N LYS A 92 7.99 -7.21 5.21
CA LYS A 92 7.35 -6.28 4.29
C LYS A 92 5.86 -6.56 4.19
N VAL A 93 5.06 -5.50 4.17
CA VAL A 93 3.63 -5.55 3.88
C VAL A 93 3.38 -4.73 2.62
N ILE A 94 2.75 -5.34 1.63
CA ILE A 94 2.27 -4.66 0.44
C ILE A 94 0.75 -4.73 0.47
N SER A 95 0.11 -3.58 0.63
CA SER A 95 -1.34 -3.44 0.63
C SER A 95 -1.76 -2.66 -0.60
N GLN A 96 -2.69 -3.24 -1.36
CA GLN A 96 -3.30 -2.60 -2.51
C GLN A 96 -4.80 -2.46 -2.26
N LYS A 97 -5.31 -1.24 -2.42
CA LYS A 97 -6.74 -0.97 -2.39
C LYS A 97 -7.18 -0.65 -3.81
N LEU A 98 -8.09 -1.46 -4.33
CA LEU A 98 -8.67 -1.28 -5.65
C LEU A 98 -10.11 -0.81 -5.51
N ASN A 99 -10.39 0.34 -6.11
CA ASN A 99 -11.76 0.83 -6.23
C ASN A 99 -12.15 0.78 -7.72
N TYR A 100 -13.18 0.00 -8.02
CA TYR A 100 -13.74 -0.12 -9.35
C TYR A 100 -15.19 0.38 -9.33
N LYS A 101 -15.51 1.27 -10.26
CA LYS A 101 -16.88 1.75 -10.49
C LYS A 101 -17.18 1.56 -11.96
N ASP A 102 -18.12 0.67 -12.25
CA ASP A 102 -18.66 0.56 -13.58
C ASP A 102 -19.68 1.68 -13.81
N THR A 103 -19.55 2.39 -14.93
CA THR A 103 -20.51 3.41 -15.39
C THR A 103 -21.10 3.07 -16.75
N THR A 104 -20.73 1.92 -17.31
CA THR A 104 -21.26 1.47 -18.59
C THR A 104 -22.66 0.90 -18.40
N VAL A 105 -23.56 1.23 -19.32
CA VAL A 105 -24.92 0.69 -19.31
C VAL A 105 -24.95 -0.45 -20.31
N SER A 106 -25.08 -1.68 -19.82
CA SER A 106 -25.33 -2.86 -20.66
C SER A 106 -26.85 -3.09 -20.74
N THR A 107 -27.35 -3.41 -21.93
CA THR A 107 -28.76 -3.77 -22.13
C THR A 107 -28.81 -5.10 -22.86
N ILE A 108 -29.42 -6.10 -22.23
CA ILE A 108 -29.51 -7.45 -22.77
C ILE A 108 -30.98 -7.71 -23.09
N LYS A 109 -31.26 -7.98 -24.37
CA LYS A 109 -32.61 -8.33 -24.80
C LYS A 109 -32.86 -9.80 -24.49
N ALA A 110 -33.79 -10.07 -23.60
CA ALA A 110 -34.24 -11.42 -23.30
C ALA A 110 -35.28 -11.87 -24.35
N GLU A 111 -34.81 -12.15 -25.56
CA GLU A 111 -35.66 -12.58 -26.67
C GLU A 111 -36.41 -13.89 -26.33
N GLY A 112 -37.69 -13.96 -26.69
CA GLY A 112 -38.54 -15.12 -26.42
C GLY A 112 -39.06 -15.22 -24.98
N LEU A 113 -38.46 -14.54 -24.00
CA LEU A 113 -38.91 -14.60 -22.59
C LEU A 113 -40.35 -14.10 -22.43
N VAL A 114 -40.71 -13.01 -23.10
CA VAL A 114 -42.09 -12.47 -23.07
C VAL A 114 -43.10 -13.47 -23.63
N LEU A 115 -42.73 -14.20 -24.68
CA LEU A 115 -43.59 -15.23 -25.27
C LEU A 115 -43.71 -16.44 -24.34
N ALA A 116 -42.58 -16.89 -23.77
CA ALA A 116 -42.53 -17.99 -22.82
C ALA A 116 -43.39 -17.74 -21.57
N VAL A 117 -43.37 -16.50 -21.06
CA VAL A 117 -44.24 -16.07 -19.95
C VAL A 117 -45.72 -16.09 -20.36
N LYS A 118 -46.06 -15.59 -21.56
CA LYS A 118 -47.45 -15.59 -22.06
C LYS A 118 -48.00 -17.00 -22.27
N GLU A 119 -47.16 -17.92 -22.74
CA GLU A 119 -47.53 -19.32 -23.02
C GLU A 119 -47.35 -20.23 -21.80
N ASN A 120 -46.89 -19.69 -20.66
CA ASN A 120 -46.56 -20.43 -19.45
C ASN A 120 -45.60 -21.60 -19.68
N LYS A 121 -44.59 -21.40 -20.54
CA LYS A 121 -43.58 -22.41 -20.88
C LYS A 121 -42.26 -22.08 -20.21
N PRO A 122 -41.63 -23.02 -19.49
CA PRO A 122 -40.32 -22.81 -18.91
C PRO A 122 -39.28 -22.44 -19.97
N MET A 123 -38.45 -21.44 -19.68
CA MET A 123 -37.41 -20.96 -20.60
C MET A 123 -36.21 -20.43 -19.83
N SER A 124 -35.02 -20.60 -20.41
CA SER A 124 -33.79 -20.00 -19.91
C SER A 124 -33.13 -19.20 -21.02
N VAL A 125 -32.77 -17.95 -20.73
CA VAL A 125 -32.08 -17.05 -21.65
C VAL A 125 -30.72 -16.70 -21.06
N PRO A 126 -29.59 -17.01 -21.75
CA PRO A 126 -28.27 -16.66 -21.26
C PRO A 126 -28.04 -15.15 -21.27
N VAL A 127 -27.37 -14.66 -20.23
CA VAL A 127 -27.03 -13.25 -20.03
C VAL A 127 -25.52 -13.16 -19.86
N ILE A 128 -24.87 -12.37 -20.70
CA ILE A 128 -23.43 -12.10 -20.60
C ILE A 128 -23.26 -10.59 -20.58
N ASP A 129 -22.80 -10.08 -19.45
CA ASP A 129 -22.30 -8.71 -19.35
C ASP A 129 -20.77 -8.75 -19.28
N SER A 130 -20.11 -8.12 -20.23
CA SER A 130 -18.66 -8.13 -20.32
C SER A 130 -18.18 -6.74 -20.67
N ASN A 131 -17.39 -6.18 -19.77
CA ASN A 131 -16.58 -5.01 -20.03
C ASN A 131 -15.08 -5.38 -19.90
N ASP A 132 -14.19 -4.39 -20.05
CA ASP A 132 -12.74 -4.62 -20.01
C ASP A 132 -12.24 -5.20 -18.67
N CYS A 133 -13.05 -5.06 -17.61
CA CYS A 133 -12.64 -5.27 -16.21
C CYS A 133 -13.39 -6.38 -15.49
N LEU A 134 -14.63 -6.63 -15.91
CA LEU A 134 -15.56 -7.51 -15.25
C LEU A 134 -16.37 -8.25 -16.30
N VAL A 135 -16.41 -9.58 -16.14
CA VAL A 135 -17.26 -10.46 -16.93
C VAL A 135 -18.23 -11.14 -15.97
N ILE A 136 -19.51 -10.91 -16.18
CA ILE A 136 -20.60 -11.56 -15.45
C ILE A 136 -21.37 -12.42 -16.45
N LYS A 137 -21.45 -13.71 -16.16
CA LYS A 137 -22.27 -14.64 -16.93
C LYS A 137 -23.37 -15.21 -16.06
N GLY A 138 -24.55 -15.31 -16.64
CA GLY A 138 -25.72 -15.82 -15.97
C GLY A 138 -26.80 -16.22 -16.97
N SER A 139 -28.00 -16.37 -16.45
CA SER A 139 -29.19 -16.71 -17.20
C SER A 139 -30.41 -16.15 -16.49
N ILE A 140 -31.35 -15.60 -17.25
CA ILE A 140 -32.70 -15.34 -16.78
C ILE A 140 -33.50 -16.61 -17.01
N ILE A 141 -34.10 -17.15 -15.95
CA ILE A 141 -34.83 -18.40 -15.96
C ILE A 141 -36.28 -18.10 -15.61
N PHE A 142 -37.20 -18.55 -16.44
CA PHE A 142 -38.62 -18.63 -16.11
C PHE A 142 -38.98 -20.10 -15.93
N ASP A 143 -39.47 -20.49 -14.76
CA ASP A 143 -39.79 -21.89 -14.42
C ASP A 143 -41.26 -22.27 -14.66
N GLY A 144 -42.07 -21.31 -15.12
CA GLY A 144 -43.53 -21.45 -15.26
C GLY A 144 -44.33 -20.75 -14.16
N GLN A 145 -43.67 -20.14 -13.17
CA GLN A 145 -44.32 -19.30 -12.15
C GLN A 145 -43.52 -18.03 -11.87
N GLU A 146 -42.19 -18.14 -11.71
CA GLU A 146 -41.32 -17.05 -11.31
C GLU A 146 -40.19 -16.81 -12.33
N ILE A 147 -39.68 -15.58 -12.36
CA ILE A 147 -38.51 -15.20 -13.15
C ILE A 147 -37.33 -15.00 -12.20
N GLU A 148 -36.29 -15.81 -12.36
CA GLU A 148 -35.06 -15.75 -11.58
C GLU A 148 -33.89 -15.28 -12.44
N LEU A 149 -33.05 -14.37 -11.92
CA LEU A 149 -31.74 -14.08 -12.49
C LEU A 149 -30.68 -14.92 -11.78
N LYS A 150 -30.17 -15.94 -12.47
CA LYS A 150 -29.11 -16.79 -11.95
C LYS A 150 -27.75 -16.34 -12.48
N ILE A 151 -26.86 -15.90 -11.61
CA ILE A 151 -25.48 -15.57 -11.98
C ILE A 151 -24.60 -16.79 -11.74
N ASN A 152 -24.01 -17.32 -12.82
CA ASN A 152 -23.24 -18.56 -12.79
C ASN A 152 -21.73 -18.30 -12.66
N ASP A 153 -21.24 -17.16 -13.16
CA ASP A 153 -19.82 -16.83 -13.14
C ASP A 153 -19.60 -15.32 -13.02
N ARG A 154 -18.59 -14.94 -12.24
CA ARG A 154 -18.14 -13.55 -12.05
C ARG A 154 -16.61 -13.54 -12.09
N GLN A 155 -16.06 -12.94 -13.14
CA GLN A 155 -14.62 -12.83 -13.32
C GLN A 155 -14.21 -11.36 -13.30
N PHE A 156 -13.27 -11.03 -12.42
CA PHE A 156 -12.68 -9.70 -12.38
C PHE A 156 -11.26 -9.75 -12.97
N LYS A 157 -11.06 -9.01 -14.05
CA LYS A 157 -9.80 -8.92 -14.81
C LYS A 157 -9.20 -7.54 -14.59
N ASN A 158 -8.24 -7.43 -13.67
CA ASN A 158 -7.50 -6.20 -13.46
C ASN A 158 -6.00 -6.48 -13.40
N ILE A 159 -5.24 -5.66 -14.11
CA ILE A 159 -3.79 -5.62 -14.05
C ILE A 159 -3.41 -4.25 -13.49
N SER A 160 -2.68 -4.25 -12.38
CA SER A 160 -2.11 -3.05 -11.77
C SER A 160 -0.59 -3.16 -11.75
N GLU A 161 0.07 -2.25 -12.46
CA GLU A 161 1.52 -2.19 -12.56
C GLU A 161 2.02 -0.92 -11.89
N VAL A 162 2.88 -1.08 -10.88
CA VAL A 162 3.48 0.03 -10.15
C VAL A 162 4.92 0.18 -10.61
N VAL A 163 5.22 1.27 -11.33
CA VAL A 163 6.57 1.56 -11.83
C VAL A 163 7.15 2.73 -11.05
N THR A 164 8.24 2.47 -10.35
CA THR A 164 9.02 3.48 -9.64
C THR A 164 10.26 3.84 -10.48
N TYR A 165 10.49 5.14 -10.70
CA TYR A 165 11.61 5.61 -11.52
C TYR A 165 12.11 6.99 -11.09
N TRP A 166 13.33 7.34 -11.51
CA TRP A 166 13.90 8.66 -11.28
C TRP A 166 13.61 9.58 -12.45
N GLU A 167 12.98 10.72 -12.19
CA GLU A 167 12.75 11.78 -13.18
C GLU A 167 13.45 13.08 -12.73
N ARG A 168 13.69 14.02 -13.65
CA ARG A 168 14.14 15.38 -13.29
C ARG A 168 12.96 16.34 -13.29
N ARG A 169 12.84 17.15 -12.23
CA ARG A 169 11.80 18.18 -12.13
C ARG A 169 11.91 19.16 -13.32
N GLN A 170 10.79 19.40 -13.97
CA GLN A 170 10.71 20.40 -15.05
C GLN A 170 10.90 21.79 -14.47
N TRP A 171 11.72 22.60 -15.13
CA TRP A 171 11.96 24.00 -14.78
C TRP A 171 11.96 24.84 -16.06
N ASN A 172 11.81 26.14 -15.89
CA ASN A 172 11.79 27.08 -16.99
C ASN A 172 13.20 27.65 -17.17
N PHE A 173 13.82 27.38 -18.32
CA PHE A 173 15.10 27.99 -18.69
C PHE A 173 14.89 28.84 -19.94
N LEU A 174 15.06 30.16 -19.80
CA LEU A 174 14.90 31.11 -20.91
C LEU A 174 13.55 30.99 -21.65
N GLY A 175 12.45 30.73 -20.93
CA GLY A 175 11.12 30.60 -21.49
C GLY A 175 10.77 29.20 -22.04
N ILE A 176 11.74 28.29 -22.12
CA ILE A 176 11.54 26.91 -22.56
C ILE A 176 11.46 25.99 -21.34
N LYS A 177 10.35 25.26 -21.20
CA LYS A 177 10.18 24.28 -20.12
C LYS A 177 11.04 23.04 -20.40
N THR A 178 12.18 22.93 -19.73
CA THR A 178 13.13 21.82 -19.88
C THR A 178 13.25 21.00 -18.59
N ARG A 179 13.66 19.74 -18.71
CA ARG A 179 14.02 18.86 -17.59
C ARG A 179 15.53 18.70 -17.42
N ILE A 180 16.31 19.19 -18.39
CA ILE A 180 17.78 19.13 -18.38
C ILE A 180 18.28 19.97 -17.19
N PHE A 181 19.17 19.44 -16.35
CA PHE A 181 19.63 20.03 -15.07
C PHE A 181 18.57 20.16 -13.95
N GLY A 182 17.33 19.73 -14.15
CA GLY A 182 16.35 19.63 -13.07
C GLY A 182 16.82 18.68 -11.96
N LYS A 183 16.44 18.96 -10.70
CA LYS A 183 16.75 18.06 -9.57
C LYS A 183 16.09 16.70 -9.80
N LYS A 184 16.83 15.61 -9.53
CA LYS A 184 16.28 14.25 -9.56
C LYS A 184 15.20 14.11 -8.48
N GLN A 185 14.08 13.53 -8.85
CA GLN A 185 12.95 13.20 -7.99
C GLN A 185 12.56 11.75 -8.24
N ALA A 186 12.24 11.02 -7.18
CA ALA A 186 11.64 9.69 -7.30
C ALA A 186 10.16 9.88 -7.65
N THR A 187 9.76 9.35 -8.79
CA THR A 187 8.39 9.39 -9.30
C THR A 187 7.84 7.97 -9.31
N VAL A 188 6.54 7.83 -9.07
CA VAL A 188 5.83 6.57 -9.18
C VAL A 188 4.68 6.76 -10.15
N LYS A 189 4.51 5.81 -11.07
CA LYS A 189 3.37 5.76 -11.97
C LYS A 189 2.69 4.42 -11.81
N ILE A 190 1.40 4.48 -11.49
CA ILE A 190 0.55 3.29 -11.39
C ILE A 190 -0.25 3.22 -12.68
N PHE A 191 -0.04 2.15 -13.44
CA PHE A 191 -0.85 1.81 -14.61
C PHE A 191 -1.90 0.82 -14.16
N ASN A 192 -3.18 1.15 -14.34
CA ASN A 192 -4.27 0.24 -14.06
C ASN A 192 -5.03 0.02 -15.36
N SER A 193 -5.30 -1.24 -15.69
CA SER A 193 -6.24 -1.54 -16.78
C SER A 193 -7.66 -1.12 -16.37
N CYS A 194 -7.98 -1.22 -15.07
CA CYS A 194 -9.33 -1.05 -14.56
C CYS A 194 -9.37 -0.33 -13.21
N GLY A 195 -10.23 0.68 -13.09
CA GLY A 195 -10.46 1.41 -11.84
C GLY A 195 -9.25 2.20 -11.36
N LYS A 196 -9.24 2.52 -10.06
CA LYS A 196 -8.16 3.27 -9.41
C LYS A 196 -7.55 2.42 -8.30
N THR A 197 -6.24 2.20 -8.38
CA THR A 197 -5.46 1.45 -7.37
C THR A 197 -4.63 2.39 -6.53
N GLU A 198 -4.68 2.19 -5.22
CA GLU A 198 -3.77 2.78 -4.24
C GLU A 198 -2.84 1.69 -3.69
N THR A 199 -1.54 1.94 -3.67
CA THR A 199 -0.53 0.99 -3.19
C THR A 199 0.23 1.54 -1.99
N TYR A 200 0.23 0.79 -0.90
CA TYR A 200 0.95 1.09 0.32
C TYR A 200 1.98 -0.01 0.58
N ILE A 201 3.23 0.39 0.72
CA ILE A 201 4.34 -0.48 1.06
C ILE A 201 4.84 -0.10 2.44
N ILE A 202 4.93 -1.08 3.33
CA ILE A 202 5.50 -0.92 4.66
C ILE A 202 6.67 -1.88 4.78
N ASN A 203 7.86 -1.33 4.94
CA ASN A 203 9.08 -2.08 5.21
C ASN A 203 9.35 -2.02 6.73
N LYS A 204 9.73 -3.15 7.33
CA LYS A 204 10.17 -3.19 8.72
C LYS A 204 11.67 -2.84 8.82
N LYS A 205 12.02 -1.96 9.76
CA LYS A 205 13.42 -1.63 10.12
C LYS A 205 14.08 -2.76 10.92
#